data_AF-F9Q5N5-F1
#
_entry.id   AF-F9Q5N5-F1
#
_cell.length_a   1.000
_cell.length_b   1.000
_cell.length_c   1.000
_cell.angle_alpha   90.00
_cell.angle_beta   90.00
_cell.angle_gamma   90.00
#
_symmetry.space_group_name_H-M   'P 1'
#
loop_
_entity.id
_entity.type
_entity.pdbx_description
1 polymer ?
#
loop_
_entity_poly.entity_id
_entity_poly.type
_entity_poly.pdbx_seq_one_letter_code
_entity_poly.pdbx_strand_id
1 'polypeptide(L)'
;MNEDINFSKLKEFTTNSGISLGMKQNILLSKLGKPTRLQQEKSDTIVMYVTEQSESKFLQEFDMPLYYEKFIFSDGFLKEYEFGFEYP
;
A
#
# COMPACT_ATOMS: atom_id res chain seq x y z
N MET A 1 23.58 -18.06 16.65
CA MET A 1 22.39 -18.92 16.58
C MET A 1 21.59 -18.43 15.39
N ASN A 2 21.61 -19.17 14.28
CA ASN A 2 20.74 -18.87 13.15
C ASN A 2 19.42 -19.56 13.45
N GLU A 3 18.39 -18.80 13.78
CA GLU A 3 17.04 -19.35 13.78
C GLU A 3 16.68 -19.63 12.33
N ASP A 4 16.53 -20.90 11.98
CA ASP A 4 16.01 -21.33 10.70
C ASP A 4 14.55 -20.83 10.59
N ILE A 5 14.38 -19.63 10.02
CA ILE A 5 13.07 -19.06 9.74
C ILE A 5 12.38 -20.02 8.77
N ASN A 6 11.43 -20.79 9.29
CA ASN A 6 10.59 -21.64 8.47
C ASN A 6 9.57 -20.76 7.72
N PHE A 7 9.94 -20.32 6.51
CA PHE A 7 9.10 -19.48 5.66
C PHE A 7 7.71 -20.09 5.38
N SER A 8 7.55 -21.42 5.46
CA SER A 8 6.24 -22.09 5.32
C SER A 8 5.27 -21.84 6.49
N LYS A 9 5.76 -21.30 7.61
CA LYS A 9 4.95 -20.90 8.78
C LYS A 9 4.74 -19.38 8.86
N LEU A 10 5.25 -18.60 7.92
CA LEU A 10 4.97 -17.17 7.90
C LEU A 10 3.49 -16.97 7.58
N LYS A 11 2.80 -16.27 8.48
CA LYS A 11 1.41 -15.88 8.24
C LYS A 11 1.40 -14.97 7.01
N GLU A 12 0.80 -15.45 5.92
CA GLU A 12 0.65 -14.65 4.71
C GLU A 12 -0.14 -13.38 5.04
N PHE A 13 0.47 -12.22 4.83
CA PHE A 13 -0.24 -10.96 4.89
C PHE A 13 -1.01 -10.77 3.60
N THR A 14 -2.33 -10.73 3.69
CA THR A 14 -3.21 -10.37 2.58
C THR A 14 -4.34 -9.49 3.13
N THR A 15 -4.57 -8.34 2.52
CA THR A 15 -5.68 -7.45 2.86
C THR A 15 -7.00 -8.04 2.36
N ASN A 16 -8.13 -7.53 2.84
CA ASN A 16 -9.45 -7.91 2.32
C ASN A 16 -9.62 -7.60 0.83
N SER A 17 -8.84 -6.65 0.30
CA SER A 17 -8.79 -6.29 -1.13
C SER A 17 -7.88 -7.21 -1.95
N GLY A 18 -7.28 -8.23 -1.33
CA GLY A 18 -6.40 -9.19 -1.98
C GLY A 18 -5.02 -8.61 -2.32
N ILE A 19 -4.56 -7.61 -1.57
CA ILE A 19 -3.19 -7.07 -1.67
C ILE A 19 -2.30 -7.82 -0.68
N SER A 20 -1.20 -8.37 -1.15
CA SER A 20 -0.28 -9.18 -0.34
C SER A 20 1.15 -8.66 -0.46
N LEU A 21 1.94 -8.83 0.59
CA LEU A 21 3.38 -8.62 0.48
C LEU A 21 3.97 -9.59 -0.56
N GLY A 22 4.93 -9.12 -1.35
CA GLY A 22 5.48 -9.86 -2.49
C GLY A 22 4.64 -9.77 -3.77
N MET A 23 3.54 -9.00 -3.80
CA MET A 23 2.78 -8.76 -5.02
C MET A 23 3.58 -7.93 -6.03
N LYS A 24 3.56 -8.29 -7.32
CA LYS A 24 4.21 -7.51 -8.37
C LYS A 24 3.51 -6.16 -8.57
N GLN A 25 4.29 -5.11 -8.79
CA GLN A 25 3.79 -3.75 -9.02
C GLN A 25 2.72 -3.66 -10.12
N ASN A 26 2.94 -4.30 -11.26
CA ASN A 26 1.99 -4.28 -12.38
C ASN A 26 0.63 -4.94 -12.05
N ILE A 27 0.62 -5.95 -11.19
CA ILE A 27 -0.60 -6.62 -10.71
C ILE A 27 -1.35 -5.72 -9.73
N LEU A 28 -0.63 -5.01 -8.86
CA LEU A 28 -1.26 -4.06 -7.94
C LEU A 28 -1.85 -2.87 -8.69
N LEU A 29 -1.09 -2.26 -9.60
CA LEU A 29 -1.55 -1.11 -10.38
C LEU A 29 -2.73 -1.45 -11.32
N SER A 30 -2.83 -2.69 -11.81
CA SER A 30 -3.98 -3.10 -12.61
C SER A 30 -5.27 -3.25 -11.79
N LYS A 31 -5.15 -3.51 -10.48
CA LYS A 31 -6.27 -3.58 -9.53
C LYS A 31 -6.71 -2.19 -9.07
N LEU A 32 -5.76 -1.33 -8.72
CA LEU A 32 -6.03 -0.02 -8.12
C LEU A 32 -6.15 1.13 -9.14
N GLY A 33 -5.71 0.91 -10.37
CA GLY A 33 -5.71 1.94 -11.41
C GLY A 33 -4.57 2.94 -11.24
N LYS A 34 -4.75 4.14 -11.83
CA LYS A 34 -3.70 5.16 -11.87
C LYS A 34 -3.47 5.75 -10.46
N PRO A 35 -2.22 5.78 -9.95
CA PRO A 35 -1.93 6.36 -8.64
C PRO A 35 -1.98 7.88 -8.66
N THR A 36 -2.24 8.47 -7.49
CA THR A 36 -2.15 9.92 -7.27
C THR A 36 -0.70 10.39 -7.41
N ARG A 37 0.25 9.63 -6.84
CA ARG A 37 1.68 9.91 -6.94
C ARG A 37 2.47 8.63 -7.19
N LEU A 38 3.48 8.72 -8.05
CA LEU A 38 4.45 7.67 -8.31
C LEU A 38 5.85 8.30 -8.27
N GLN A 39 6.73 7.75 -7.43
CA GLN A 39 8.09 8.25 -7.25
C GLN A 39 9.07 7.08 -7.27
N GLN A 40 10.23 7.29 -7.88
CA GLN A 40 11.31 6.30 -7.91
C GLN A 40 12.45 6.80 -7.02
N GLU A 41 12.85 6.02 -6.03
CA GLU A 41 13.89 6.36 -5.06
C GLU A 41 14.94 5.25 -4.99
N LYS A 42 16.12 5.49 -5.58
CA LYS A 42 17.22 4.52 -5.65
C LYS A 42 16.75 3.17 -6.24
N SER A 43 16.57 2.15 -5.40
CA SER A 43 16.11 0.80 -5.73
C SER A 43 14.59 0.62 -5.62
N ASP A 44 13.91 1.57 -4.98
CA ASP A 44 12.52 1.41 -4.58
C ASP A 44 11.60 2.28 -5.44
N THR A 45 10.37 1.81 -5.62
CA THR A 45 9.29 2.57 -6.24
C THR A 45 8.21 2.81 -5.20
N ILE A 46 7.85 4.07 -4.98
CA ILE A 46 6.80 4.48 -4.05
C ILE A 46 5.57 4.85 -4.88
N VAL A 47 4.46 4.18 -4.59
CA VAL A 47 3.16 4.44 -5.21
C VAL A 47 2.20 4.87 -4.12
N MET A 48 1.54 6.01 -4.31
CA MET A 48 0.62 6.57 -3.33
C MET A 48 -0.74 6.85 -3.97
N TYR A 49 -1.78 6.43 -3.26
CA TYR A 49 -3.17 6.77 -3.51
C TYR A 49 -3.66 7.64 -2.37
N VAL A 50 -4.38 8.69 -2.71
CA VAL A 50 -4.92 9.67 -1.77
C VAL A 50 -6.40 9.80 -2.05
N THR A 51 -7.21 9.78 -1.01
CA THR A 51 -8.64 10.12 -1.06
C THR A 51 -8.85 11.35 -0.21
N GLU A 52 -9.17 12.47 -0.85
CA GLU A 52 -9.50 13.70 -0.13
C GLU A 52 -10.89 13.59 0.51
N GLN A 53 -11.13 14.37 1.57
CA GLN A 53 -12.45 14.45 2.19
C GLN A 53 -13.53 14.85 1.16
N SER A 54 -13.20 15.77 0.25
CA SER A 54 -14.08 16.24 -0.83
C SER A 54 -14.54 15.12 -1.78
N GLU A 55 -13.76 14.05 -1.92
CA GLU A 55 -13.98 12.97 -2.89
C GLU A 55 -14.76 11.78 -2.28
N SER A 56 -14.91 11.74 -0.96
CA SER A 56 -15.52 10.61 -0.25
C SER A 56 -16.63 11.06 0.70
N LYS A 57 -17.86 10.63 0.40
CA LYS A 57 -19.00 10.80 1.31
C LYS A 57 -18.74 10.19 2.68
N PHE A 58 -18.06 9.05 2.74
CA PHE A 58 -17.68 8.42 3.99
C PHE A 58 -16.76 9.33 4.82
N LEU A 59 -15.73 9.92 4.20
CA LEU A 59 -14.83 10.82 4.93
C LEU A 59 -15.56 12.10 5.40
N GLN A 60 -16.51 12.61 4.61
CA GLN A 60 -17.34 13.76 5.01
C GLN A 60 -18.28 13.42 6.17
N GLU A 61 -18.99 12.29 6.08
CA GLU A 61 -19.99 11.88 7.08
C GLU A 61 -19.38 11.68 8.47
N PHE A 62 -18.13 11.21 8.54
CA PHE A 62 -17.43 10.97 9.79
C PHE A 62 -16.40 12.06 10.14
N ASP A 63 -16.39 13.18 9.41
CA ASP A 63 -15.41 14.27 9.54
C ASP A 63 -13.95 13.77 9.61
N MET A 64 -13.65 12.77 8.78
CA MET A 64 -12.32 12.17 8.70
C MET A 64 -11.42 13.03 7.80
N PRO A 65 -10.14 13.16 8.14
CA PRO A 65 -9.18 13.86 7.29
C PRO A 65 -8.86 13.02 6.04
N LEU A 66 -7.91 13.52 5.25
CA LEU A 66 -7.40 12.83 4.06
C LEU A 66 -6.92 11.41 4.41
N TYR A 67 -7.35 10.43 3.62
CA TYR A 67 -6.91 9.04 3.73
C TYR A 67 -5.86 8.75 2.66
N TYR A 68 -4.79 8.04 3.05
CA TYR A 68 -3.71 7.66 2.15
C TYR A 68 -3.42 6.16 2.21
N GLU A 69 -2.99 5.65 1.06
CA GLU A 69 -2.42 4.31 0.90
C GLU A 69 -1.09 4.45 0.16
N LYS A 70 -0.02 3.92 0.75
CA LYS A 70 1.34 4.02 0.27
C LYS A 70 1.95 2.63 0.16
N PHE A 71 2.38 2.32 -1.05
CA PHE A 71 2.96 1.04 -1.44
C PHE A 71 4.42 1.26 -1.81
N ILE A 72 5.33 0.57 -1.14
CA ILE A 72 6.77 0.61 -1.43
C ILE A 72 7.17 -0.71 -2.07
N PHE A 73 7.64 -0.62 -3.31
CA PHE A 73 8.13 -1.74 -4.09
C PHE A 73 9.64 -1.74 -4.09
N SER A 74 10.24 -2.92 -3.89
CA SER A 74 11.67 -3.14 -4.07
C SER A 74 11.84 -4.30 -5.05
N ASP A 75 12.73 -4.14 -6.03
CA ASP A 75 12.90 -5.09 -7.16
C ASP A 75 11.58 -5.45 -7.88
N GLY A 76 10.61 -4.52 -7.89
CA GLY A 76 9.30 -4.69 -8.53
C GLY A 76 8.26 -5.45 -7.71
N PHE A 77 8.57 -5.83 -6.47
CA PHE A 77 7.68 -6.54 -5.55
C PHE A 77 7.30 -5.69 -4.34
N LEU A 78 6.05 -5.79 -3.90
CA LEU A 78 5.53 -5.03 -2.77
C LEU A 78 6.23 -5.47 -1.49
N LYS A 79 7.02 -4.58 -0.89
CA LYS A 79 7.79 -4.85 0.32
C LYS A 79 7.11 -4.26 1.55
N GLU A 80 6.55 -3.08 1.42
CA GLU A 80 5.91 -2.36 2.53
C GLU A 80 4.59 -1.75 2.06
N TYR A 81 3.59 -1.80 2.93
CA TYR A 81 2.29 -1.19 2.71
C TYR A 81 1.90 -0.42 3.97
N GLU A 82 1.73 0.88 3.80
CA GLU A 82 1.40 1.85 4.83
C GLU A 82 0.08 2.52 4.44
N PHE A 83 -0.86 2.64 5.37
CA PHE A 83 -2.12 3.32 5.11
C PHE A 83 -2.59 4.02 6.37
N GLY A 84 -3.35 5.09 6.22
CA GLY A 84 -3.82 5.85 7.35
C GLY A 84 -4.44 7.17 6.97
N PHE A 85 -4.53 8.03 7.98
CA PHE A 85 -5.12 9.35 7.91
C PHE A 85 -4.04 10.39 8.14
N GLU A 86 -4.01 11.45 7.34
CA GLU A 86 -3.11 12.58 7.56
C GLU A 86 -3.82 13.62 8.42
N TYR A 87 -3.49 13.62 9.72
CA TYR A 87 -4.01 14.63 10.65
C TYR A 87 -3.16 15.90 10.60
N PRO A 88 -3.79 17.09 10.54
CA PRO A 88 -3.11 18.38 10.57
C PRO A 88 -2.49 18.72 11.94
#